data_AF-A0A820TF50-F1
#
_entry.id   AF-A0A820TF50-F1
#
_cell.length_a   1.000
_cell.length_b   1.000
_cell.length_c   1.000
_cell.angle_alpha   90.00
_cell.angle_beta   90.00
_cell.angle_gamma   90.00
#
_symmetry.space_group_name_H-M   'P 1'
#
loop_
_entity.id
_entity.type
_entity.pdbx_description
1 polymer ?
#
loop_
_entity_poly.entity_id
_entity_poly.type
_entity_poly.pdbx_seq_one_letter_code
_entity_poly.pdbx_strand_id
1 'polypeptide(L)'
;MIYLVGENFVHGDLRCSNVLVVKMDPSDPERNLVKLTNFSRACPIEFSEVYSMGVLMWQACSQGAIPFAGDTNSGDTRRRASINRRLGRPKQCQENLWAVISDCLLNEPELRFEFSAIKKRLSDLQDIRPPPPPPPLIRCIHCNNEFPQDQVDDHEKSCPKMPRSWIDRFFSFFGFSSKKNSYFKQNRQYLCIVPLDELELPKFSIERIK
;
A
#
# COMPACT_ATOMS: atom_id res chain seq x y z
N MET A 1 -5.17 -2.29 13.22
CA MET A 1 -5.13 -3.11 14.45
C MET A 1 -5.44 -2.32 15.71
N ILE A 2 -4.75 -1.21 16.04
CA ILE A 2 -5.08 -0.36 17.21
C ILE A 2 -6.59 -0.08 17.32
N TYR A 3 -7.19 0.39 16.22
CA TYR A 3 -8.64 0.64 16.16
C TYR A 3 -9.48 -0.60 16.47
N LEU A 4 -9.19 -1.74 15.83
CA LEU A 4 -9.93 -2.99 16.06
C LEU A 4 -9.85 -3.43 17.53
N VAL A 5 -8.66 -3.38 18.13
CA VAL A 5 -8.47 -3.74 19.54
C VAL A 5 -9.21 -2.77 20.47
N GLY A 6 -9.20 -1.47 20.18
CA GLY A 6 -9.97 -0.48 20.93
C GLY A 6 -11.48 -0.71 20.89
N GLU A 7 -11.99 -1.24 19.78
CA GLU A 7 -13.39 -1.65 19.61
C GLU A 7 -13.67 -3.08 20.11
N ASN A 8 -12.73 -3.73 20.80
CA ASN A 8 -12.80 -5.12 21.24
C ASN A 8 -13.02 -6.15 20.11
N PHE A 9 -12.58 -5.83 18.88
CA PHE A 9 -12.55 -6.75 17.75
C PHE A 9 -11.20 -7.44 17.60
N VAL A 10 -11.24 -8.76 17.44
CA VAL A 10 -10.10 -9.62 17.15
C VAL A 10 -10.17 -10.08 15.70
N HIS A 11 -9.07 -9.97 14.95
CA HIS A 11 -9.02 -10.47 13.57
C HIS A 11 -8.86 -11.99 13.52
N GLY A 12 -7.97 -12.55 14.34
CA GLY A 12 -7.76 -13.99 14.53
C GLY A 12 -7.20 -14.79 13.35
N ASP A 13 -6.79 -14.10 12.27
CA ASP A 13 -6.07 -14.67 11.11
C ASP A 13 -5.33 -13.54 10.37
N LEU A 14 -4.60 -12.69 11.10
CA LEU A 14 -3.90 -11.57 10.46
C LEU A 14 -2.64 -12.08 9.73
N ARG A 15 -2.60 -11.91 8.41
CA ARG A 15 -1.49 -12.32 7.53
C ARG A 15 -1.55 -11.58 6.19
N CYS A 16 -0.47 -11.57 5.40
CA CYS A 16 -0.40 -10.78 4.17
C CYS A 16 -1.56 -11.05 3.19
N SER A 17 -2.01 -12.30 3.04
CA SER A 17 -3.11 -12.63 2.12
C SER A 17 -4.46 -12.03 2.52
N ASN A 18 -4.58 -11.60 3.78
CA ASN A 18 -5.82 -11.05 4.34
C ASN A 18 -5.78 -9.52 4.40
N VAL A 19 -4.70 -8.90 3.93
CA VAL A 19 -4.52 -7.46 3.81
C VAL A 19 -4.54 -7.08 2.33
N LEU A 20 -5.57 -6.36 1.89
CA LEU A 20 -5.71 -5.89 0.52
C LEU A 20 -5.35 -4.41 0.44
N VAL A 21 -4.36 -4.05 -0.37
CA VAL A 21 -4.00 -2.65 -0.62
C VAL A 21 -4.85 -2.13 -1.79
N VAL A 22 -5.79 -1.23 -1.49
CA VAL A 22 -6.70 -0.61 -2.47
C VAL A 22 -6.08 0.64 -3.08
N LYS A 23 -5.35 1.41 -2.27
CA LYS A 23 -4.59 2.59 -2.71
C LYS A 23 -3.27 2.62 -1.95
N MET A 24 -2.18 2.91 -2.66
CA MET A 24 -0.85 3.08 -2.08
C MET A 24 -0.30 4.45 -2.49
N ASP A 25 0.20 5.18 -1.51
CA ASP A 25 0.91 6.44 -1.61
C ASP A 25 2.21 6.26 -0.79
N PRO A 26 3.37 6.20 -1.47
CA PRO A 26 4.66 6.01 -0.80
C PRO A 26 5.12 7.26 -0.04
N SER A 27 4.59 8.43 -0.39
CA SER A 27 4.99 9.72 0.20
C SER A 27 4.15 10.06 1.42
N ASP A 28 2.88 9.68 1.43
CA ASP A 28 1.96 9.90 2.55
C ASP A 28 1.27 8.58 2.97
N PRO A 29 1.85 7.85 3.94
CA PRO A 29 1.29 6.58 4.39
C PRO A 29 -0.14 6.65 4.93
N GLU A 30 -0.62 7.82 5.36
CA GLU A 30 -2.00 7.99 5.85
C GLU A 30 -3.03 7.96 4.72
N ARG A 31 -2.60 8.23 3.48
CA ARG A 31 -3.45 8.10 2.27
C ARG A 31 -3.58 6.67 1.77
N ASN A 32 -2.87 5.72 2.38
CA ASN A 32 -2.97 4.31 2.04
C ASN A 32 -4.33 3.76 2.45
N LEU A 33 -5.03 3.16 1.48
CA LEU A 33 -6.29 2.48 1.74
C LEU A 33 -6.04 0.99 1.76
N VAL A 34 -6.16 0.40 2.94
CA VAL A 34 -6.07 -1.05 3.14
C VAL A 34 -7.40 -1.60 3.60
N LYS A 35 -7.75 -2.78 3.10
CA LYS A 35 -8.91 -3.54 3.54
C LYS A 35 -8.45 -4.83 4.19
N LEU A 36 -8.80 -5.00 5.46
CA LEU A 36 -8.64 -6.26 6.18
C LEU A 36 -9.79 -7.20 5.81
N THR A 37 -9.47 -8.47 5.62
CA THR A 37 -10.41 -9.49 5.13
C THR A 37 -10.25 -10.79 5.91
N ASN A 38 -11.20 -11.71 5.79
CA ASN A 38 -11.11 -13.06 6.36
C ASN A 38 -10.89 -13.06 7.90
N PHE A 39 -11.75 -12.34 8.62
CA PHE A 39 -11.78 -12.36 10.09
C PHE A 39 -12.17 -13.75 10.59
N SER A 40 -11.34 -14.35 11.43
CA SER A 40 -11.54 -15.68 12.00
C SER A 40 -11.69 -15.59 13.52
N ARG A 41 -12.71 -16.25 14.09
CA ARG A 41 -12.91 -16.29 15.55
C ARG A 41 -11.95 -17.25 16.27
N ALA A 42 -11.13 -17.99 15.54
CA ALA A 42 -10.25 -19.01 16.10
C ALA A 42 -8.85 -18.44 16.35
N CYS A 43 -8.68 -17.72 17.46
CA CYS A 43 -7.36 -17.31 17.93
C CYS A 43 -7.13 -17.92 19.31
N PRO A 44 -6.37 -19.03 19.43
CA PRO A 44 -5.88 -19.49 20.72
C PRO A 44 -5.05 -18.37 21.36
N ILE A 45 -5.13 -18.25 22.68
CA ILE A 45 -4.47 -17.19 23.47
C ILE A 45 -2.95 -17.11 23.19
N GLU A 46 -2.36 -18.26 22.83
CA GLU A 46 -0.96 -18.42 22.40
C GLU A 46 -0.59 -17.60 21.14
N PHE A 47 -1.55 -17.36 20.23
CA PHE A 47 -1.38 -16.68 18.94
C PHE A 47 -1.97 -15.26 18.93
N SER A 48 -1.73 -14.47 19.97
CA SER A 48 -2.28 -13.10 20.09
C SER A 48 -2.18 -12.27 18.79
N GLU A 49 -3.07 -11.28 18.63
CA GLU A 49 -3.07 -10.37 17.48
C GLU A 49 -1.70 -9.72 17.23
N VAL A 50 -0.92 -9.51 18.31
CA VAL A 50 0.46 -8.99 18.25
C VAL A 50 1.40 -10.00 17.59
N TYR A 51 1.30 -11.29 17.91
CA TYR A 51 2.07 -12.33 17.24
C TYR A 51 1.74 -12.38 15.75
N SER A 52 0.46 -12.33 15.42
CA SER A 52 0.00 -12.31 14.02
C SER A 52 0.50 -11.05 13.28
N MET A 53 0.60 -9.91 13.97
CA MET A 53 1.26 -8.70 13.43
C MET A 53 2.76 -8.92 13.19
N GLY A 54 3.46 -9.59 14.10
CA GLY A 54 4.87 -9.99 13.92
C GLY A 54 5.07 -10.86 12.67
N VAL A 55 4.20 -11.86 12.48
CA VAL A 55 4.20 -12.70 11.28
C VAL A 55 3.92 -11.88 10.03
N LEU A 56 2.92 -10.99 10.06
CA LEU A 56 2.61 -10.09 8.94
C LEU A 56 3.81 -9.22 8.55
N MET A 57 4.50 -8.62 9.53
CA MET A 57 5.69 -7.80 9.27
C MET A 57 6.87 -8.63 8.73
N TRP A 58 7.06 -9.86 9.24
CA TRP A 58 8.04 -10.79 8.71
C TRP A 58 7.73 -11.18 7.25
N GLN A 59 6.46 -11.45 6.94
CA GLN A 59 6.01 -11.75 5.57
C GLN A 59 6.27 -10.56 4.63
N ALA A 60 5.98 -9.34 5.08
CA ALA A 60 6.29 -8.13 4.32
C ALA A 60 7.80 -8.00 4.04
N CYS A 61 8.66 -8.24 5.05
CA CYS A 61 10.12 -8.19 4.89
C CYS A 61 10.71 -9.32 4.03
N SER A 62 9.97 -10.41 3.86
CA SER A 62 10.37 -11.58 3.08
C SER A 62 9.65 -11.66 1.73
N GLN A 63 9.05 -10.57 1.27
CA GLN A 63 8.32 -10.49 0.00
C GLN A 63 7.18 -11.52 -0.14
N GLY A 64 6.46 -11.76 0.96
CA GLY A 64 5.32 -12.67 1.00
C GLY A 64 5.69 -14.15 1.17
N ALA A 65 6.89 -14.46 1.67
CA ALA A 65 7.27 -15.84 1.94
C ALA A 65 6.30 -16.52 2.92
N ILE A 66 6.17 -17.84 2.76
CA ILE A 66 5.35 -18.66 3.66
C ILE A 66 6.15 -18.90 4.95
N PRO A 67 5.61 -18.54 6.12
CA PRO A 67 6.26 -18.83 7.40
C PRO A 67 6.55 -20.34 7.53
N PHE A 68 7.76 -20.69 7.98
CA PHE A 68 8.17 -22.09 8.21
C PHE A 68 8.14 -23.03 6.98
N ALA A 69 8.16 -22.49 5.75
CA ALA A 69 8.07 -23.30 4.52
C ALA A 69 9.15 -24.38 4.34
N GLY A 70 10.30 -24.26 5.03
CA GLY A 70 11.39 -25.25 4.98
C GLY A 70 11.15 -26.49 5.85
N ASP A 71 10.08 -26.53 6.65
CA ASP A 71 9.80 -27.63 7.55
C ASP A 71 8.90 -28.68 6.86
N THR A 72 9.43 -29.89 6.68
CA THR A 72 8.77 -31.05 6.02
C THR A 72 7.52 -31.60 6.75
N ASN A 73 7.11 -30.99 7.87
CA ASN A 73 5.95 -31.41 8.68
C ASN A 73 4.76 -30.45 8.48
N SER A 74 4.43 -30.19 7.21
CA SER A 74 3.50 -29.16 6.71
C SER A 74 2.00 -29.44 6.92
N GLY A 75 1.63 -30.56 7.53
CA GLY A 75 0.22 -30.96 7.65
C GLY A 75 -0.60 -30.25 8.74
N ASP A 76 0.02 -29.59 9.71
CA ASP A 76 -0.72 -28.98 10.83
C ASP A 76 0.04 -27.82 11.50
N THR A 77 0.45 -26.84 10.71
CA THR A 77 1.26 -25.67 11.12
C THR A 77 0.56 -24.82 12.21
N ARG A 78 -0.78 -24.90 12.31
CA ARG A 78 -1.58 -24.16 13.28
C ARG A 78 -1.60 -24.78 14.68
N ARG A 79 -1.37 -26.10 14.80
CA ARG A 79 -1.49 -26.84 16.08
C ARG A 79 -0.16 -27.23 16.71
N ARG A 80 0.95 -27.13 15.97
CA ARG A 80 2.30 -27.55 16.43
C ARG A 80 3.28 -26.40 16.64
N ALA A 81 2.79 -25.20 16.93
CA ALA A 81 3.64 -24.09 17.37
C ALA A 81 4.12 -24.24 18.83
N SER A 82 4.31 -25.48 19.29
CA SER A 82 4.78 -25.78 20.63
C SER A 82 6.31 -25.69 20.69
N ILE A 83 6.74 -24.58 21.29
CA ILE A 83 7.93 -24.43 22.16
C ILE A 83 9.28 -24.10 21.50
N ASN A 84 9.62 -24.53 20.28
CA ASN A 84 10.99 -24.33 19.75
C ASN A 84 11.14 -23.79 18.33
N ARG A 85 10.07 -23.29 17.68
CA ARG A 85 10.16 -22.77 16.31
C ARG A 85 10.15 -21.23 16.32
N ARG A 86 11.26 -20.63 15.87
CA ARG A 86 11.39 -19.18 15.69
C ARG A 86 11.67 -18.85 14.24
N LEU A 87 11.00 -17.82 13.72
CA LEU A 87 11.33 -17.28 12.41
C LEU A 87 12.70 -16.60 12.48
N GLY A 88 13.55 -16.88 11.50
CA GLY A 88 14.82 -16.15 11.33
C GLY A 88 14.60 -14.80 10.66
N ARG A 89 15.53 -13.86 10.87
CA ARG A 89 15.51 -12.54 10.20
C ARG A 89 15.62 -12.72 8.67
N PRO A 90 14.67 -12.18 7.86
CA PRO A 90 14.80 -12.17 6.41
C PRO A 90 16.03 -11.37 5.96
N LYS A 91 16.68 -11.77 4.87
CA LYS A 91 17.90 -11.12 4.35
C LYS A 91 17.74 -9.62 4.09
N GLN A 92 16.55 -9.20 3.65
CA GLN A 92 16.23 -7.81 3.31
C GLN A 92 15.65 -7.00 4.48
N CYS A 93 15.43 -7.63 5.64
CA CYS A 93 14.88 -6.97 6.81
C CYS A 93 15.96 -6.17 7.53
N GLN A 94 15.75 -4.85 7.70
CA GLN A 94 16.64 -4.01 8.49
C GLN A 94 16.68 -4.47 9.95
N GLU A 95 17.83 -4.32 10.62
CA GLU A 95 18.04 -4.84 11.98
C GLU A 95 17.15 -4.16 13.03
N ASN A 96 16.99 -2.84 12.93
CA ASN A 96 16.11 -2.04 13.76
C ASN A 96 14.63 -2.45 13.61
N LEU A 97 14.18 -2.72 12.38
CA LEU A 97 12.83 -3.25 12.11
C LEU A 97 12.69 -4.68 12.64
N TRP A 98 13.72 -5.51 12.45
CA TRP A 98 13.73 -6.88 12.96
C TRP A 98 13.58 -6.94 14.47
N ALA A 99 14.22 -6.04 15.23
CA ALA A 99 14.07 -5.97 16.68
C ALA A 99 12.60 -5.81 17.09
N VAL A 100 11.85 -4.93 16.42
CA VAL A 100 10.40 -4.76 16.64
C VAL A 100 9.63 -6.03 16.27
N ILE A 101 9.98 -6.67 15.16
CA ILE A 101 9.34 -7.91 14.71
C ILE A 101 9.60 -9.05 15.70
N SER A 102 10.83 -9.23 16.17
CA SER A 102 11.19 -10.30 17.11
C SER A 102 10.50 -10.14 18.45
N ASP A 103 10.31 -8.91 18.93
CA ASP A 103 9.56 -8.63 20.16
C ASP A 103 8.08 -9.02 20.03
N CYS A 104 7.50 -8.87 18.82
CA CYS A 104 6.13 -9.32 18.56
C CYS A 104 6.01 -10.86 18.50
N LEU A 105 7.10 -11.55 18.16
CA LEU A 105 7.17 -13.01 17.99
C LEU A 105 7.60 -13.77 19.25
N LEU A 106 7.69 -13.10 20.41
CA LEU A 106 7.99 -13.74 21.69
C LEU A 106 6.97 -14.83 22.02
N ASN A 107 7.40 -15.93 22.64
CA ASN A 107 6.52 -17.04 22.97
C ASN A 107 5.54 -16.64 24.08
N GLU A 108 6.04 -15.89 25.06
CA GLU A 108 5.35 -15.36 26.23
C GLU A 108 4.44 -14.19 25.82
N PRO A 109 3.11 -14.37 25.79
CA PRO A 109 2.20 -13.31 25.36
C PRO A 109 2.29 -12.04 26.21
N GLU A 110 2.57 -12.19 27.51
CA GLU A 110 2.74 -11.12 28.49
C GLU A 110 3.97 -10.23 28.26
N LEU A 111 4.99 -10.73 27.55
CA LEU A 111 6.19 -9.95 27.21
C LEU A 111 6.02 -9.15 25.91
N ARG A 112 4.96 -9.41 25.13
CA ARG A 112 4.70 -8.73 23.87
C ARG A 112 4.20 -7.31 24.14
N PHE A 113 4.67 -6.35 23.34
CA PHE A 113 4.23 -4.96 23.44
C PHE A 113 2.77 -4.76 23.00
N GLU A 114 2.14 -3.72 23.55
CA GLU A 114 0.87 -3.24 23.00
C GLU A 114 1.03 -2.58 21.62
N PHE A 115 -0.04 -2.59 20.84
CA PHE A 115 -0.04 -1.99 19.50
C PHE A 115 0.32 -0.50 19.48
N SER A 116 0.01 0.24 20.55
CA SER A 116 0.38 1.65 20.71
C SER A 116 1.91 1.83 20.73
N ALA A 117 2.61 1.01 21.51
CA ALA A 117 4.07 0.99 21.60
C ALA A 117 4.72 0.51 20.29
N ILE A 118 4.12 -0.50 19.64
CA ILE A 118 4.58 -0.97 18.32
C ILE A 118 4.48 0.16 17.28
N LYS A 119 3.34 0.87 17.22
CA LYS A 119 3.16 2.00 16.30
C LYS A 119 4.21 3.09 16.54
N LYS A 120 4.44 3.46 17.80
CA LYS A 120 5.45 4.47 18.15
C LYS A 120 6.84 4.07 17.66
N ARG A 121 7.29 2.85 17.99
CA ARG A 121 8.60 2.34 17.54
C ARG A 121 8.70 2.34 16.02
N LEU A 122 7.66 1.91 15.31
CA LEU A 122 7.66 1.93 13.84
C LEU A 122 7.74 3.35 13.28
N SER A 123 7.05 4.32 13.88
CA SER A 123 7.15 5.73 13.49
C SER A 123 8.56 6.27 13.69
N ASP A 124 9.19 5.99 14.83
CA ASP A 124 10.57 6.38 15.12
C ASP A 124 11.55 5.81 14.06
N LEU A 125 11.27 4.64 13.50
CA LEU A 125 12.06 4.06 12.38
C LEU A 125 11.80 4.75 11.03
N GLN A 126 10.59 5.29 10.82
CA GLN A 126 10.25 5.97 9.57
C GLN A 126 10.90 7.34 9.47
N ASP A 127 11.06 8.04 10.59
CA ASP A 127 11.73 9.35 10.66
C ASP A 127 13.23 9.29 10.32
N ILE A 128 13.82 8.10 10.38
CA ILE A 128 15.21 7.84 9.95
C ILE A 128 15.31 7.76 8.41
N ARG A 129 14.20 7.48 7.70
CA ARG A 129 14.23 7.39 6.24
C ARG A 129 14.41 8.79 5.66
N PRO A 130 15.25 8.97 4.63
CA PRO A 130 15.34 10.26 3.96
C PRO A 130 13.94 10.65 3.46
N PRO A 131 13.60 11.95 3.47
CA PRO A 131 12.30 12.41 2.99
C PRO A 131 12.09 11.92 1.55
N PRO A 132 10.85 11.54 1.17
CA PRO A 132 10.56 11.16 -0.20
C PRO A 132 11.01 12.28 -1.15
N PRO A 133 11.55 11.93 -2.34
CA PRO A 133 11.88 12.95 -3.32
C PRO A 133 10.65 13.82 -3.62
N PRO A 134 10.82 15.13 -3.86
CA PRO A 134 9.70 16.00 -4.17
C PRO A 134 8.93 15.45 -5.39
N PRO A 135 7.58 15.57 -5.41
CA PRO A 135 6.78 15.14 -6.55
C PRO A 135 7.28 15.79 -7.85
N PRO A 136 7.28 15.07 -8.98
CA PRO A 136 7.67 15.67 -10.25
C PRO A 136 6.71 16.80 -10.63
N LEU A 137 7.24 17.84 -11.27
CA LEU A 137 6.44 18.91 -11.84
C LEU A 137 5.78 18.43 -13.13
N ILE A 138 4.49 18.74 -13.26
CA ILE A 138 3.68 18.45 -14.43
C ILE A 138 3.24 19.77 -15.05
N ARG A 139 3.29 19.86 -16.39
CA ARG A 139 2.78 20.99 -17.16
C ARG A 139 1.36 20.72 -17.63
N CYS A 140 0.41 21.59 -17.30
CA CYS A 140 -0.95 21.50 -17.84
C CYS A 140 -1.00 21.89 -19.32
N ILE A 141 -1.61 21.05 -20.15
CA ILE A 141 -1.79 21.29 -21.60
C ILE A 141 -2.70 22.48 -21.94
N HIS A 142 -3.54 22.93 -21.01
CA HIS A 142 -4.52 24.00 -21.27
C HIS A 142 -3.97 25.39 -20.95
N CYS A 143 -3.26 25.54 -19.83
CA CYS A 143 -2.70 26.83 -19.42
C CYS A 143 -1.18 26.92 -19.45
N ASN A 144 -0.48 25.81 -19.72
CA ASN A 144 0.98 25.66 -19.69
C ASN A 144 1.63 25.93 -18.32
N ASN A 145 0.84 26.06 -17.24
CA ASN A 145 1.37 26.18 -15.89
C ASN A 145 1.95 24.85 -15.41
N GLU A 146 3.08 24.95 -14.71
CA GLU A 146 3.73 23.82 -14.05
C GLU A 146 3.32 23.75 -12.58
N PHE A 147 3.04 22.56 -12.08
CA PHE A 147 2.67 22.32 -10.69
C PHE A 147 3.02 20.88 -10.27
N PRO A 148 3.19 20.61 -8.96
CA PRO A 148 3.46 19.26 -8.45
C PRO A 148 2.38 18.23 -8.83
N GLN A 149 2.79 17.00 -9.11
CA GLN A 149 1.87 15.93 -9.53
C GLN A 149 0.74 15.63 -8.54
N ASP A 150 0.95 15.85 -7.25
CA ASP A 150 -0.06 15.68 -6.21
C ASP A 150 -1.12 16.81 -6.18
N GLN A 151 -0.92 17.90 -6.93
CA GLN A 151 -1.84 19.04 -7.03
C GLN A 151 -2.73 19.03 -8.28
N VAL A 152 -2.76 17.94 -9.04
CA VAL A 152 -3.54 17.83 -10.29
C VAL A 152 -5.03 18.11 -10.06
N ASP A 153 -5.63 17.58 -9.00
CA ASP A 153 -7.06 17.76 -8.69
C ASP A 153 -7.41 19.21 -8.33
N ASP A 154 -6.50 19.92 -7.67
CA ASP A 154 -6.68 21.32 -7.28
C ASP A 154 -6.46 22.25 -8.47
N HIS A 155 -5.48 21.92 -9.32
CA HIS A 155 -5.28 22.57 -10.60
C HIS A 155 -6.49 22.37 -11.54
N GLU A 156 -7.06 21.17 -11.64
CA GLU A 156 -8.25 20.88 -12.46
C GLU A 156 -9.40 21.83 -12.05
N LYS A 157 -9.66 22.01 -10.76
CA LYS A 157 -10.74 22.90 -10.29
C LYS A 157 -10.47 24.39 -10.56
N SER A 158 -9.21 24.80 -10.57
CA SER A 158 -8.80 26.21 -10.60
C SER A 158 -8.22 26.68 -11.94
N CYS A 159 -8.03 25.78 -12.91
CA CYS A 159 -7.33 26.11 -14.14
C CYS A 159 -8.09 27.16 -14.97
N PRO A 160 -7.43 28.28 -15.32
CA PRO A 160 -8.09 29.43 -15.96
C PRO A 160 -8.57 29.14 -17.39
N LYS A 161 -7.99 28.12 -18.03
CA LYS A 161 -8.28 27.71 -19.40
C LYS A 161 -8.94 26.34 -19.49
N MET A 162 -9.40 25.79 -18.35
CA MET A 162 -10.01 24.47 -18.37
C MET A 162 -11.37 24.51 -19.07
N PRO A 163 -11.59 23.64 -20.07
CA PRO A 163 -12.89 23.57 -20.72
C PRO A 163 -13.93 23.00 -19.76
N ARG A 164 -14.86 23.86 -19.30
CA ARG A 164 -15.95 23.51 -18.36
C ARG A 164 -16.91 22.41 -18.84
N SER A 165 -16.81 21.95 -20.10
CA SER A 165 -17.79 21.05 -20.76
C SER A 165 -17.19 19.80 -21.42
N TRP A 166 -15.90 19.51 -21.24
CA TRP A 166 -15.27 18.40 -21.97
C TRP A 166 -15.55 17.01 -21.39
N ILE A 167 -15.79 16.91 -20.07
CA ILE A 167 -16.24 15.66 -19.45
C ILE A 167 -17.51 15.17 -20.15
N ASP A 168 -18.46 16.06 -20.45
CA ASP A 168 -19.70 15.72 -21.17
C ASP A 168 -19.50 15.45 -22.67
N ARG A 169 -18.54 16.13 -23.32
CA ARG A 169 -18.22 15.90 -24.76
C ARG A 169 -17.47 14.59 -25.02
N PHE A 170 -16.61 14.15 -24.10
CA PHE A 170 -15.89 12.89 -24.24
C PHE A 170 -16.82 11.68 -24.00
N PHE A 171 -17.74 11.80 -23.03
CA PHE A 171 -18.77 10.77 -22.78
C PHE A 171 -19.82 10.67 -23.91
N SER A 172 -20.12 11.77 -24.61
CA SER A 172 -21.05 11.77 -25.75
C SER A 172 -20.43 11.23 -27.05
N PHE A 173 -19.11 11.37 -27.26
CA PHE A 173 -18.44 10.81 -28.44
C PHE A 173 -18.21 9.29 -28.35
N PHE A 174 -18.07 8.74 -27.14
CA PHE A 174 -17.87 7.30 -26.89
C PHE A 174 -19.10 6.57 -26.29
N GLY A 175 -20.21 7.26 -26.05
CA GLY A 175 -21.49 6.64 -25.65
C GLY A 175 -21.51 6.01 -24.24
N PHE A 176 -20.73 6.52 -23.28
CA PHE A 176 -20.72 6.00 -21.91
C PHE A 176 -21.45 6.90 -20.91
N SER A 177 -22.41 6.33 -20.18
CA SER A 177 -23.22 7.02 -19.18
C SER A 177 -22.48 7.21 -17.85
N SER A 178 -22.72 8.34 -17.20
CA SER A 178 -22.03 8.94 -16.04
C SER A 178 -22.07 8.14 -14.71
N LYS A 179 -22.35 6.84 -14.70
CA LYS A 179 -22.38 6.05 -13.46
C LYS A 179 -21.65 4.73 -13.68
N LYS A 180 -20.48 4.63 -13.03
CA LYS A 180 -19.51 3.51 -12.96
C LYS A 180 -18.23 3.83 -13.74
N ASN A 181 -17.15 4.16 -13.04
CA ASN A 181 -15.87 3.48 -13.21
C ASN A 181 -14.77 4.11 -12.34
N SER A 182 -14.44 3.42 -11.24
CA SER A 182 -13.20 3.63 -10.49
C SER A 182 -11.96 3.45 -11.37
N TYR A 183 -12.05 2.63 -12.42
CA TYR A 183 -11.02 2.43 -13.45
C TYR A 183 -10.63 3.72 -14.20
N PHE A 184 -11.56 4.66 -14.40
CA PHE A 184 -11.26 5.92 -15.10
C PHE A 184 -10.60 6.97 -14.20
N LYS A 185 -10.74 6.88 -12.87
CA LYS A 185 -10.02 7.77 -11.93
C LYS A 185 -8.52 7.49 -11.93
N GLN A 186 -8.09 6.24 -12.11
CA GLN A 186 -6.68 5.88 -12.20
C GLN A 186 -6.03 6.30 -13.53
N ASN A 187 -6.79 6.33 -14.63
CA ASN A 187 -6.28 6.73 -15.95
C ASN A 187 -6.48 8.23 -16.29
N ARG A 188 -7.12 9.03 -15.42
CA ARG A 188 -7.29 10.48 -15.62
C ARG A 188 -5.97 11.26 -15.58
N GLN A 189 -4.97 10.76 -14.85
CA GLN A 189 -3.66 11.40 -14.80
C GLN A 189 -3.06 11.53 -16.20
N TYR A 190 -3.16 10.52 -17.07
CA TYR A 190 -2.49 10.53 -18.38
C TYR A 190 -3.09 11.50 -19.42
N LEU A 191 -4.28 12.05 -19.20
CA LEU A 191 -4.93 12.91 -20.21
C LEU A 191 -4.44 14.37 -20.21
N CYS A 192 -3.76 14.80 -19.15
CA CYS A 192 -3.22 16.15 -19.01
C CYS A 192 -1.69 16.22 -18.87
N ILE A 193 -0.99 15.08 -19.03
CA ILE A 193 0.43 14.95 -18.71
C ILE A 193 1.20 14.60 -19.98
N VAL A 194 2.11 15.47 -20.40
CA VAL A 194 3.27 15.06 -21.18
C VAL A 194 4.45 15.06 -20.20
N PRO A 195 5.13 13.92 -19.96
CA PRO A 195 6.36 13.90 -19.19
C PRO A 195 7.38 14.84 -19.84
N LEU A 196 8.02 15.70 -19.05
CA LEU A 196 9.03 16.65 -19.54
C LEU A 196 10.23 15.96 -20.23
N ASP A 197 10.40 14.66 -19.99
CA ASP A 197 11.51 13.84 -20.51
C ASP A 197 11.28 13.26 -21.93
N GLU A 198 10.11 13.48 -22.55
CA GLU A 198 9.74 12.92 -23.87
C GLU A 198 9.82 13.92 -25.04
N LEU A 199 10.55 15.03 -24.90
CA LEU A 199 10.68 16.05 -25.93
C LEU A 199 11.75 15.76 -27.01
N GLU A 200 11.91 14.51 -27.49
CA GLU A 200 12.64 14.20 -28.75
C GLU A 200 12.05 12.98 -29.53
N LEU A 201 11.14 13.26 -30.50
CA LEU A 201 10.88 12.66 -31.84
C LEU A 201 10.87 11.11 -32.10
N PRO A 202 9.96 10.59 -32.98
CA PRO A 202 10.17 10.72 -34.43
C PRO A 202 8.93 11.11 -35.25
N LYS A 203 9.21 11.85 -36.32
CA LYS A 203 8.32 12.07 -37.47
C LYS A 203 7.92 10.73 -38.09
N PHE A 204 6.63 10.41 -38.11
CA PHE A 204 6.09 9.39 -39.02
C PHE A 204 5.06 10.03 -39.94
N SER A 205 5.50 10.31 -41.17
CA SER A 205 4.65 10.47 -42.33
C SER A 205 4.22 9.07 -42.79
N ILE A 206 2.92 8.82 -42.90
CA ILE A 206 2.40 7.70 -43.70
C ILE A 206 1.56 8.31 -44.80
N GLU A 207 2.11 8.26 -46.01
CA GLU A 207 1.42 8.59 -47.26
C GLU A 207 0.29 7.59 -47.52
N ARG A 208 -0.83 8.10 -48.06
CA ARG A 208 -1.86 7.27 -48.69
C ARG A 208 -1.27 6.60 -49.92
N ILE A 209 -1.19 5.27 -49.91
CA ILE A 209 -1.17 4.50 -51.16
C ILE A 209 -2.63 4.28 -51.57
N LYS A 210 -2.88 4.57 -52.85
CA LYS A 210 -4.18 4.63 -53.54
C LYS A 210 -4.93 3.31 -53.53
#